data_AF-A0A8H5ER08-F1
#
_entry.id   AF-A0A8H5ER08-F1
#
_cell.length_a   1.000
_cell.length_b   1.000
_cell.length_c   1.000
_cell.angle_alpha   90.00
_cell.angle_beta   90.00
_cell.angle_gamma   90.00
#
_symmetry.space_group_name_H-M   'P 1'
#
loop_
_entity.id
_entity.type
_entity.pdbx_description
1 polymer ?
#
loop_
_entity_poly.entity_id
_entity_poly.type
_entity_poly.pdbx_seq_one_letter_code
_entity_poly.pdbx_strand_id
1 'polypeptide(L)'
;MTPQSERAWVASSSWHPKVTPYRLAFILTTGGLGIAKAVLISGGRAASSTTIEWVAGVVVALSFQLSGPLEYAAQRPRYVDWIFSYDCLNIPRTIIRGRRLDIRDSSPIHTKAHQDQEASSDDIWKSPPIVTAYRLFVSAIISGFGLVKMICAYRGLPGAMNTLEWIVAVPMTLSLYYVGLYEDLRGTVPRKFFDIDYSGPAAYALGQSIVSSFFLSVASMCISWITYWSWILLLVWNYHKHSQATEINATQNHSVDQRADLARTLVVFLSLSMIHIGSLLLLVLLWPLIRWGLGGGLRALWGA
;
A
#
# COMPACT_ATOMS: atom_id res chain seq x y z
N MET A 1 -10.13 -44.26 22.67
CA MET A 1 -10.79 -43.19 21.87
C MET A 1 -11.02 -43.72 20.47
N THR A 2 -12.26 -43.70 19.98
CA THR A 2 -12.63 -44.30 18.68
C THR A 2 -12.63 -43.23 17.57
N PRO A 3 -12.08 -43.53 16.37
CA PRO A 3 -11.95 -42.59 15.24
C PRO A 3 -13.29 -42.13 14.63
N GLN A 4 -14.43 -42.62 15.13
CA GLN A 4 -15.77 -42.15 14.75
C GLN A 4 -16.19 -40.88 15.48
N SER A 5 -15.70 -40.64 16.71
CA SER A 5 -16.05 -39.43 17.46
C SER A 5 -15.40 -38.17 16.89
N GLU A 6 -14.26 -38.29 16.20
CA GLU A 6 -13.54 -37.16 15.59
C GLU A 6 -14.24 -36.62 14.32
N ARG A 7 -14.97 -37.47 13.58
CA ARG A 7 -15.68 -37.05 12.36
C ARG A 7 -16.97 -36.27 12.64
N ALA A 8 -17.57 -36.44 13.82
CA ALA A 8 -18.85 -35.81 14.14
C ALA A 8 -18.73 -34.30 14.48
N TRP A 9 -17.56 -33.83 14.91
CA TRP A 9 -17.37 -32.42 15.30
C TRP A 9 -17.14 -31.45 14.13
N VAL A 10 -16.85 -31.96 12.93
CA VAL A 10 -16.59 -31.13 11.74
C VAL A 10 -17.90 -30.58 11.13
N ALA A 11 -19.06 -31.14 11.49
CA ALA A 11 -20.30 -30.92 10.73
C ALA A 11 -21.21 -29.78 11.22
N SER A 12 -20.85 -29.00 12.25
CA SER A 12 -21.74 -27.92 12.76
C SER A 12 -21.08 -26.58 13.05
N SER A 13 -19.87 -26.32 12.54
CA SER A 13 -19.42 -24.93 12.47
C SER A 13 -20.21 -24.22 11.39
N SER A 14 -20.80 -23.07 11.71
CA SER A 14 -21.46 -22.23 10.72
C SER A 14 -20.48 -21.98 9.58
N TRP A 15 -20.81 -22.41 8.36
CA TRP A 15 -19.96 -22.26 7.18
C TRP A 15 -19.57 -20.80 6.90
N HIS A 16 -20.31 -19.85 7.49
CA HIS A 16 -20.05 -18.44 7.34
C HIS A 16 -19.21 -17.88 8.49
N PRO A 17 -18.24 -17.01 8.16
CA PRO A 17 -17.48 -16.29 9.17
C PRO A 17 -18.38 -15.33 9.95
N LYS A 18 -18.12 -15.19 11.25
CA LYS A 18 -18.89 -14.31 12.13
C LYS A 18 -18.70 -12.85 11.72
N VAL A 19 -19.79 -12.12 11.55
CA VAL A 19 -19.72 -10.67 11.29
C VAL A 19 -19.79 -9.99 12.65
N THR A 20 -18.62 -9.76 13.25
CA THR A 20 -18.53 -9.12 14.56
C THR A 20 -18.90 -7.64 14.48
N PRO A 21 -19.36 -7.00 15.57
CA PRO A 21 -19.58 -5.56 15.60
C PRO A 21 -18.36 -4.75 15.14
N TYR A 22 -17.15 -5.21 15.49
CA TYR A 22 -15.90 -4.65 15.02
C TYR A 22 -15.78 -4.69 13.47
N ARG A 23 -15.97 -5.87 12.90
CA ARG A 23 -15.94 -6.12 11.46
C ARG A 23 -17.02 -5.33 10.72
N LEU A 24 -18.23 -5.29 11.27
CA LEU A 24 -19.35 -4.51 10.75
C LEU A 24 -19.06 -3.00 10.79
N ALA A 25 -18.50 -2.50 11.90
CA ALA A 25 -18.14 -1.10 12.04
C ALA A 25 -17.13 -0.71 10.96
N PHE A 26 -16.09 -1.53 10.72
CA PHE A 26 -15.12 -1.28 9.66
C PHE A 26 -15.77 -1.14 8.26
N ILE A 27 -16.68 -2.06 7.93
CA ILE A 27 -17.41 -2.02 6.65
C ILE A 27 -18.28 -0.76 6.55
N LEU A 28 -19.05 -0.47 7.61
CA LEU A 28 -19.96 0.68 7.65
C LEU A 28 -19.22 2.01 7.60
N THR A 29 -18.09 2.15 8.31
CA THR A 29 -17.28 3.36 8.27
C THR A 29 -16.64 3.54 6.91
N THR A 30 -16.11 2.48 6.31
CA THR A 30 -15.47 2.55 4.99
C THR A 30 -16.49 2.92 3.91
N GLY A 31 -17.64 2.24 3.90
CA GLY A 31 -18.73 2.55 2.99
C GLY A 31 -19.32 3.94 3.22
N GLY A 32 -19.54 4.33 4.48
CA GLY A 32 -20.07 5.64 4.85
C GLY A 32 -19.15 6.80 4.48
N LEU A 33 -17.84 6.67 4.71
CA LEU A 33 -16.85 7.65 4.28
C LEU A 33 -16.80 7.76 2.75
N GLY A 34 -16.90 6.62 2.05
CA GLY A 34 -17.12 6.61 0.61
C GLY A 34 -18.33 7.45 0.24
N ILE A 35 -19.52 7.14 0.75
CA ILE A 35 -20.78 7.83 0.39
C ILE A 35 -20.68 9.33 0.68
N ALA A 36 -20.18 9.70 1.85
CA ALA A 36 -19.96 11.10 2.22
C ALA A 36 -19.06 11.83 1.21
N LYS A 37 -18.00 11.15 0.75
CA LYS A 37 -17.10 11.67 -0.29
C LYS A 37 -17.83 11.92 -1.61
N ALA A 38 -18.65 10.96 -2.08
CA ALA A 38 -19.46 11.12 -3.30
C ALA A 38 -20.35 12.35 -3.23
N VAL A 39 -21.07 12.50 -2.11
CA VAL A 39 -22.01 13.60 -1.91
C VAL A 39 -21.25 14.94 -1.96
N LEU A 40 -20.11 15.05 -1.29
CA LEU A 40 -19.29 16.26 -1.30
C LEU A 40 -18.72 16.60 -2.68
N ILE A 41 -18.27 15.59 -3.42
CA ILE A 41 -17.81 15.75 -4.81
C ILE A 41 -18.95 16.25 -5.69
N SER A 42 -20.15 15.65 -5.56
CA SER A 42 -21.32 16.04 -6.36
C SER A 42 -21.75 17.49 -6.11
N GLY A 43 -21.48 18.02 -4.91
CA GLY A 43 -21.72 19.41 -4.54
C GLY A 43 -20.57 20.38 -4.89
N GLY A 44 -19.57 19.96 -5.67
CA GLY A 44 -18.44 20.81 -6.06
C GLY A 44 -17.42 21.09 -4.95
N ARG A 45 -17.51 20.43 -3.80
CA ARG A 45 -16.63 20.64 -2.63
C ARG A 45 -15.45 19.66 -2.62
N ALA A 46 -14.70 19.63 -3.71
CA ALA A 46 -13.60 18.68 -3.92
C ALA A 46 -12.52 18.78 -2.82
N ALA A 47 -12.15 20.00 -2.40
CA ALA A 47 -11.15 20.21 -1.36
C ALA A 47 -11.54 19.58 -0.02
N SER A 48 -12.78 19.78 0.43
CA SER A 48 -13.30 19.19 1.68
C SER A 48 -13.37 17.66 1.62
N SER A 49 -13.72 17.12 0.45
CA SER A 49 -13.70 15.67 0.19
C SER A 49 -12.31 15.08 0.41
N THR A 50 -11.27 15.73 -0.13
CA THR A 50 -9.88 15.30 0.07
C THR A 50 -9.46 15.39 1.54
N THR A 51 -9.84 16.44 2.27
CA THR A 51 -9.49 16.57 3.69
C THR A 51 -10.12 15.46 4.53
N ILE A 52 -11.39 15.14 4.30
CA ILE A 52 -12.09 14.06 4.99
C ILE A 52 -11.45 12.71 4.66
N GLU A 53 -11.08 12.48 3.41
CA GLU A 53 -10.40 11.25 3.00
C GLU A 53 -9.10 11.03 3.75
N TRP A 54 -8.24 12.05 3.82
CA TRP A 54 -6.95 11.92 4.51
C TRP A 54 -7.12 11.83 6.02
N VAL A 55 -7.92 12.72 6.63
CA VAL A 55 -8.01 12.79 8.09
C VAL A 55 -8.86 11.63 8.63
N ALA A 56 -10.09 11.45 8.12
CA ALA A 56 -10.95 10.39 8.62
C ALA A 56 -10.47 9.03 8.13
N GLY A 57 -10.06 8.90 6.86
CA GLY A 57 -9.59 7.62 6.32
C GLY A 57 -8.36 7.10 7.05
N VAL A 58 -7.33 7.92 7.26
CA VAL A 58 -6.09 7.49 7.94
C VAL A 58 -6.35 7.21 9.42
N VAL A 59 -7.03 8.11 10.14
CA VAL A 59 -7.28 7.93 11.58
C VAL A 59 -8.13 6.69 11.82
N VAL A 60 -9.19 6.50 11.04
CA VAL A 60 -10.07 5.34 11.17
C VAL A 60 -9.32 4.05 10.79
N ALA A 61 -8.61 4.02 9.68
CA ALA A 61 -7.83 2.85 9.26
C ALA A 61 -6.76 2.46 10.29
N LEU A 62 -6.02 3.43 10.83
CA LEU A 62 -5.04 3.18 11.89
C LEU A 62 -5.70 2.66 13.18
N SER A 63 -6.84 3.23 13.56
CA SER A 63 -7.59 2.78 14.75
C SER A 63 -7.99 1.31 14.61
N PHE A 64 -8.54 0.94 13.44
CA PHE A 64 -8.89 -0.45 13.14
C PHE A 64 -7.63 -1.34 13.12
N GLN A 65 -6.57 -0.93 12.43
CA GLN A 65 -5.32 -1.70 12.36
C GLN A 65 -4.70 -1.95 13.74
N LEU A 66 -4.71 -0.96 14.62
CA LEU A 66 -4.20 -1.08 16.00
C LEU A 66 -5.07 -1.99 16.87
N SER A 67 -6.38 -2.03 16.61
CA SER A 67 -7.31 -2.90 17.33
C SER A 67 -7.40 -4.33 16.78
N GLY A 68 -6.98 -4.57 15.53
CA GLY A 68 -7.00 -5.88 14.88
C GLY A 68 -6.31 -7.00 15.69
N PRO A 69 -5.12 -6.77 16.29
CA PRO A 69 -4.48 -7.76 17.16
C PRO A 69 -5.33 -8.19 18.37
N LEU A 70 -6.18 -7.31 18.88
CA LEU A 70 -7.10 -7.65 19.98
C LEU A 70 -8.11 -8.71 19.55
N GLU A 71 -8.42 -8.82 18.26
CA GLU A 71 -9.33 -9.85 17.74
C GLU A 71 -8.82 -11.27 18.00
N TYR A 72 -7.48 -11.44 17.97
CA TYR A 72 -6.80 -12.73 18.10
C TYR A 72 -6.16 -12.95 19.47
N ALA A 73 -6.15 -11.96 20.35
CA ALA A 73 -5.55 -12.07 21.67
C ALA A 73 -6.30 -13.11 22.54
N ALA A 74 -5.57 -14.13 23.02
CA ALA A 74 -6.12 -15.16 23.90
C ALA A 74 -6.66 -14.57 25.22
N GLN A 75 -6.02 -13.53 25.73
CA GLN A 75 -6.41 -12.81 26.94
C GLN A 75 -6.93 -11.41 26.59
N ARG A 76 -8.21 -11.32 26.21
CA ARG A 76 -8.90 -10.04 26.03
C ARG A 76 -9.54 -9.54 27.33
N PRO A 77 -9.53 -8.21 27.58
CA PRO A 77 -10.33 -7.64 28.66
C PRO A 77 -11.83 -7.94 28.47
N ARG A 78 -12.52 -8.35 29.53
CA ARG A 78 -13.95 -8.74 29.47
C ARG A 78 -14.86 -7.67 28.88
N TYR A 79 -14.53 -6.39 29.08
CA TYR A 79 -15.35 -5.27 28.60
C TYR A 79 -15.28 -5.04 27.08
N VAL A 80 -14.25 -5.55 26.38
CA VAL A 80 -14.18 -5.49 24.91
C VAL A 80 -14.61 -6.79 24.24
N ASP A 81 -14.80 -7.88 24.98
CA ASP A 81 -15.04 -9.17 24.34
C ASP A 81 -16.32 -9.18 23.50
N TRP A 82 -17.34 -8.43 23.91
CA TRP A 82 -18.61 -8.34 23.17
C TRP A 82 -18.45 -7.81 21.73
N ILE A 83 -17.48 -6.91 21.48
CA ILE A 83 -17.31 -6.29 20.15
C ILE A 83 -16.72 -7.28 19.13
N PHE A 84 -16.04 -8.32 19.62
CA PHE A 84 -15.37 -9.35 18.82
C PHE A 84 -16.07 -10.71 18.89
N SER A 85 -16.90 -10.97 19.89
CA SER A 85 -17.56 -12.28 20.07
C SER A 85 -18.99 -12.33 19.53
N TYR A 86 -19.68 -11.19 19.53
CA TYR A 86 -21.07 -11.12 19.08
C TYR A 86 -21.16 -11.28 17.55
N ASP A 87 -22.07 -12.12 17.07
CA ASP A 87 -22.33 -12.24 15.62
C ASP A 87 -23.52 -11.35 15.24
N CYS A 88 -23.24 -10.23 14.58
CA CYS A 88 -24.26 -9.27 14.15
C CYS A 88 -25.28 -9.87 13.18
N LEU A 89 -24.97 -10.97 12.48
CA LEU A 89 -25.92 -11.68 11.63
C LEU A 89 -27.06 -12.32 12.42
N ASN A 90 -26.93 -12.47 13.74
CA ASN A 90 -28.01 -12.96 14.57
C ASN A 90 -29.18 -11.98 14.63
N ILE A 91 -28.96 -10.67 14.53
CA ILE A 91 -30.03 -9.65 14.57
C ILE A 91 -31.00 -9.78 13.37
N PRO A 92 -30.54 -9.74 12.10
CA PRO A 92 -31.46 -9.93 10.98
C PRO A 92 -32.05 -11.34 10.98
N ARG A 93 -31.29 -12.37 11.41
CA ARG A 93 -31.83 -13.73 11.55
C ARG A 93 -32.95 -13.81 12.57
N THR A 94 -32.84 -13.17 13.74
CA THR A 94 -33.91 -13.15 14.74
C THR A 94 -35.13 -12.38 14.26
N ILE A 95 -34.95 -11.31 13.49
CA ILE A 95 -36.07 -10.57 12.87
C ILE A 95 -36.80 -11.43 11.83
N ILE A 96 -36.05 -12.14 10.96
CA ILE A 96 -36.63 -13.03 9.95
C ILE A 96 -37.31 -14.24 10.60
N ARG A 97 -36.67 -14.85 11.61
CA ARG A 97 -37.20 -16.00 12.36
C ARG A 97 -38.33 -15.64 13.29
N GLY A 98 -38.35 -14.44 13.87
CA GLY A 98 -39.46 -13.94 14.68
C GLY A 98 -40.79 -13.86 13.91
N ARG A 99 -40.73 -13.88 12.57
CA ARG A 99 -41.91 -14.01 11.70
C ARG A 99 -42.25 -15.46 11.31
N ARG A 100 -41.40 -16.43 11.62
CA ARG A 100 -41.63 -17.87 11.40
C ARG A 100 -41.59 -18.59 12.74
N LEU A 101 -42.74 -18.68 13.38
CA LEU A 101 -42.95 -19.41 14.62
C LEU A 101 -42.40 -20.84 14.52
N ASP A 102 -41.63 -21.20 15.54
CA ASP A 102 -41.48 -22.55 16.09
C ASP A 102 -40.65 -23.58 15.30
N ILE A 103 -39.43 -23.22 14.90
CA ILE A 103 -38.37 -24.23 14.71
C ILE A 103 -37.35 -24.06 15.82
N ARG A 104 -37.46 -24.96 16.78
CA ARG A 104 -36.60 -25.18 17.96
C ARG A 104 -35.16 -25.45 17.52
N ASP A 105 -34.42 -24.40 17.20
CA ASP A 105 -32.98 -24.47 16.96
C ASP A 105 -32.26 -24.60 18.30
N SER A 106 -31.90 -25.84 18.65
CA SER A 106 -30.85 -26.14 19.61
C SER A 106 -29.52 -25.63 19.07
N SER A 107 -29.21 -24.37 19.31
CA SER A 107 -27.90 -23.79 19.01
C SER A 107 -26.85 -24.58 19.80
N PRO A 108 -25.95 -25.33 19.13
CA PRO A 108 -24.88 -26.02 19.84
C PRO A 108 -24.05 -24.96 20.53
N ILE A 109 -24.01 -25.03 21.86
CA ILE A 109 -23.07 -24.30 22.69
C ILE A 109 -21.70 -24.63 22.11
N HIS A 110 -21.03 -23.64 21.49
CA HIS A 110 -19.65 -23.77 21.03
C HIS A 110 -18.75 -23.96 22.25
N THR A 111 -18.68 -25.19 22.73
CA THR A 111 -17.76 -25.62 23.77
C THR A 111 -16.36 -25.49 23.19
N LYS A 112 -15.57 -24.60 23.80
CA LYS A 112 -14.22 -24.18 23.39
C LYS A 112 -13.22 -25.32 23.54
N ALA A 113 -13.27 -26.31 22.65
CA ALA A 113 -12.34 -27.45 22.63
C ALA A 113 -10.95 -27.12 22.03
N HIS A 114 -10.61 -25.84 21.85
CA HIS A 114 -9.29 -25.40 21.34
C HIS A 114 -8.41 -24.74 22.42
N GLN A 115 -8.74 -24.94 23.71
CA GLN A 115 -8.07 -24.25 24.81
C GLN A 115 -6.81 -24.97 25.37
N ASP A 116 -6.39 -26.10 24.79
CA ASP A 116 -5.27 -26.88 25.35
C ASP A 116 -3.97 -26.78 24.52
N GLN A 117 -3.93 -25.95 23.49
CA GLN A 117 -2.67 -25.58 22.83
C GLN A 117 -2.18 -24.25 23.41
N GLU A 118 -1.87 -24.24 24.71
CA GLU A 118 -1.06 -23.23 25.38
C GLU A 118 0.36 -23.27 24.79
N ALA A 119 0.50 -22.80 23.54
CA ALA A 119 1.78 -22.37 23.04
C ALA A 119 2.21 -21.19 23.93
N SER A 120 3.22 -21.44 24.76
CA SER A 120 3.93 -20.47 25.61
C SER A 120 3.83 -19.04 25.05
N SER A 121 3.16 -18.15 25.79
CA SER A 121 2.86 -16.77 25.34
C SER A 121 4.11 -15.94 25.03
N ASP A 122 5.28 -16.41 25.46
CA ASP A 122 6.55 -15.70 25.30
C ASP A 122 7.15 -15.79 23.89
N ASP A 123 6.67 -16.71 23.03
CA ASP A 123 7.16 -16.83 21.65
C ASP A 123 6.25 -16.19 20.59
N ILE A 124 5.03 -15.76 20.96
CA ILE A 124 4.07 -15.15 20.02
C ILE A 124 4.60 -13.85 19.40
N TRP A 125 5.45 -13.11 20.12
CA TRP A 125 6.01 -11.84 19.64
C TRP A 125 7.26 -12.00 18.77
N LYS A 126 7.85 -13.21 18.68
CA LYS A 126 9.09 -13.44 17.93
C LYS A 126 8.86 -13.93 16.52
N SER A 127 7.71 -14.53 16.22
CA SER A 127 7.39 -14.98 14.86
C SER A 127 6.94 -13.80 14.01
N PRO A 128 7.62 -13.49 12.89
CA PRO A 128 7.15 -12.46 11.97
C PRO A 128 5.75 -12.83 11.44
N PRO A 129 4.91 -11.83 11.10
CA PRO A 129 3.57 -12.09 10.57
C PRO A 129 3.68 -12.91 9.28
N ILE A 130 2.92 -14.01 9.22
CA ILE A 130 2.88 -14.89 8.05
C ILE A 130 2.33 -14.09 6.85
N VAL A 131 3.04 -14.15 5.72
CA VAL A 131 2.66 -13.45 4.49
C VAL A 131 1.97 -14.45 3.58
N THR A 132 0.64 -14.43 3.57
CA THR A 132 -0.17 -15.34 2.75
C THR A 132 -0.34 -14.82 1.32
N ALA A 133 -0.64 -15.69 0.35
CA ALA A 133 -0.89 -15.27 -1.04
C ALA A 133 -2.06 -14.30 -1.13
N TYR A 134 -3.09 -14.49 -0.30
CA TYR A 134 -4.20 -13.53 -0.17
C TYR A 134 -3.70 -12.13 0.20
N ARG A 135 -2.86 -12.00 1.23
CA ARG A 135 -2.32 -10.71 1.67
C ARG A 135 -1.46 -10.04 0.60
N LEU A 136 -0.68 -10.82 -0.14
CA LEU A 136 0.07 -10.33 -1.30
C LEU A 136 -0.85 -9.84 -2.42
N PHE A 137 -1.91 -10.59 -2.72
CA PHE A 137 -2.88 -10.23 -3.74
C PHE A 137 -3.63 -8.94 -3.38
N VAL A 138 -4.12 -8.82 -2.15
CA VAL A 138 -4.75 -7.59 -1.62
C VAL A 138 -3.79 -6.41 -1.72
N SER A 139 -2.53 -6.60 -1.31
CA SER A 139 -1.51 -5.55 -1.36
C SER A 139 -1.21 -5.10 -2.80
N ALA A 140 -1.15 -6.05 -3.74
CA ALA A 140 -0.94 -5.77 -5.16
C ALA A 140 -2.11 -4.96 -5.76
N ILE A 141 -3.35 -5.31 -5.40
CA ILE A 141 -4.54 -4.57 -5.83
C ILE A 141 -4.55 -3.14 -5.29
N ILE A 142 -4.29 -2.96 -3.98
CA ILE A 142 -4.25 -1.65 -3.35
C ILE A 142 -3.17 -0.77 -4.01
N SER A 143 -1.98 -1.35 -4.24
CA SER A 143 -0.87 -0.65 -4.89
C SER A 143 -1.19 -0.27 -6.33
N GLY A 144 -1.76 -1.19 -7.11
CA GLY A 144 -2.19 -0.95 -8.48
C GLY A 144 -3.25 0.14 -8.56
N PHE A 145 -4.24 0.11 -7.67
CA PHE A 145 -5.27 1.14 -7.60
C PHE A 145 -4.69 2.51 -7.23
N GLY A 146 -3.77 2.56 -6.27
CA GLY A 146 -3.03 3.77 -5.91
C GLY A 146 -2.24 4.37 -7.08
N LEU A 147 -1.57 3.52 -7.87
CA LEU A 147 -0.85 3.93 -9.09
C LEU A 147 -1.78 4.53 -10.14
N VAL A 148 -2.90 3.86 -10.45
CA VAL A 148 -3.88 4.37 -11.42
C VAL A 148 -4.45 5.72 -10.95
N LYS A 149 -4.75 5.84 -9.66
CA LYS A 149 -5.21 7.11 -9.06
C LYS A 149 -4.19 8.23 -9.22
N MET A 150 -2.92 7.96 -8.95
CA MET A 150 -1.84 8.94 -9.17
C MET A 150 -1.77 9.37 -10.64
N ILE A 151 -1.84 8.43 -11.59
CA ILE A 151 -1.81 8.75 -13.03
C ILE A 151 -3.01 9.64 -13.42
N CYS A 152 -4.22 9.33 -12.94
CA CYS A 152 -5.40 10.16 -13.20
C CYS A 152 -5.28 11.55 -12.58
N ALA A 153 -4.73 11.66 -11.37
CA ALA A 153 -4.48 12.94 -10.71
C ALA A 153 -3.46 13.78 -11.49
N TYR A 154 -2.33 13.19 -11.91
CA TYR A 154 -1.32 13.88 -12.71
C TYR A 154 -1.83 14.35 -14.08
N ARG A 155 -2.78 13.63 -14.68
CA ARG A 155 -3.41 14.03 -15.95
C ARG A 155 -4.54 15.03 -15.78
N GLY A 156 -4.85 15.48 -14.56
CA GLY A 156 -5.96 16.40 -14.32
C GLY A 156 -7.31 15.80 -14.71
N LEU A 157 -7.52 14.50 -14.49
CA LEU A 157 -8.76 13.78 -14.80
C LEU A 157 -9.56 13.48 -13.51
N PRO A 158 -10.11 14.49 -12.82
CA PRO A 158 -10.78 14.30 -11.53
C PRO A 158 -12.04 13.43 -11.64
N GLY A 159 -12.74 13.49 -12.78
CA GLY A 159 -13.91 12.65 -13.02
C GLY A 159 -13.56 11.16 -13.11
N ALA A 160 -12.53 10.80 -13.88
CA ALA A 160 -12.09 9.42 -14.01
C ALA A 160 -11.59 8.84 -12.68
N MET A 161 -10.89 9.65 -11.89
CA MET A 161 -10.43 9.28 -10.56
C MET A 161 -11.61 8.88 -9.65
N ASN A 162 -12.64 9.72 -9.58
CA ASN A 162 -13.83 9.44 -8.78
C ASN A 162 -14.55 8.20 -9.27
N THR A 163 -14.76 8.07 -10.59
CA THR A 163 -15.43 6.91 -11.18
C THR A 163 -14.70 5.60 -10.84
N LEU A 164 -13.36 5.58 -10.89
CA LEU A 164 -12.57 4.40 -10.52
C LEU A 164 -12.73 4.02 -9.06
N GLU A 165 -12.77 5.00 -8.15
CA GLU A 165 -13.00 4.72 -6.72
C GLU A 165 -14.37 4.08 -6.50
N TRP A 166 -15.39 4.60 -7.17
CA TRP A 166 -16.77 4.12 -7.01
C TRP A 166 -17.01 2.75 -7.61
N ILE A 167 -16.66 2.59 -8.88
CA ILE A 167 -17.03 1.40 -9.66
C ILE A 167 -16.07 0.25 -9.38
N VAL A 168 -14.82 0.53 -9.05
CA VAL A 168 -13.80 -0.51 -8.89
C VAL A 168 -13.38 -0.65 -7.44
N ALA A 169 -12.92 0.41 -6.77
CA ALA A 169 -12.33 0.25 -5.44
C ALA A 169 -13.34 -0.23 -4.39
N VAL A 170 -14.54 0.36 -4.32
CA VAL A 170 -15.54 -0.03 -3.32
C VAL A 170 -15.98 -1.51 -3.47
N PRO A 171 -16.48 -1.97 -4.63
CA PRO A 171 -16.90 -3.37 -4.75
C PRO A 171 -15.72 -4.34 -4.64
N MET A 172 -14.52 -3.97 -5.13
CA MET A 172 -13.34 -4.81 -5.04
C MET A 172 -12.84 -4.95 -3.60
N THR A 173 -12.74 -3.85 -2.84
CA THR A 173 -12.37 -3.89 -1.41
C THR A 173 -13.39 -4.65 -0.59
N LEU A 174 -14.69 -4.47 -0.85
CA LEU A 174 -15.74 -5.23 -0.21
C LEU A 174 -15.63 -6.73 -0.53
N SER A 175 -15.40 -7.08 -1.80
CA SER A 175 -15.23 -8.48 -2.23
C SER A 175 -14.00 -9.12 -1.61
N LEU A 176 -12.86 -8.42 -1.60
CA LEU A 176 -11.64 -8.87 -0.95
C LEU A 176 -11.87 -9.06 0.54
N TYR A 177 -12.50 -8.11 1.20
CA TYR A 177 -12.85 -8.22 2.60
C TYR A 177 -13.68 -9.47 2.88
N TYR A 178 -14.75 -9.70 2.09
CA TYR A 178 -15.56 -10.92 2.19
C TYR A 178 -14.74 -12.20 2.01
N VAL A 179 -13.83 -12.23 1.03
CA VAL A 179 -12.91 -13.37 0.82
C VAL A 179 -11.98 -13.55 2.01
N GLY A 180 -11.44 -12.47 2.57
CA GLY A 180 -10.56 -12.48 3.74
C GLY A 180 -11.24 -13.00 4.99
N LEU A 181 -12.56 -12.84 5.12
CA LEU A 181 -13.31 -13.46 6.22
C LEU A 181 -13.21 -15.00 6.19
N TYR A 182 -12.92 -15.61 5.04
CA TYR A 182 -12.74 -17.05 4.92
C TYR A 182 -11.30 -17.53 5.21
N GLU A 183 -10.34 -16.64 5.52
CA GLU A 183 -8.96 -17.01 5.90
C GLU A 183 -8.97 -18.00 7.09
N ASP A 184 -9.93 -17.86 8.01
CA ASP A 184 -10.05 -18.71 9.20
C ASP A 184 -10.80 -20.04 8.96
N LEU A 185 -11.47 -20.20 7.81
CA LEU A 185 -12.31 -21.37 7.53
C LEU A 185 -11.49 -22.50 6.89
N ARG A 186 -10.94 -23.38 7.76
CA ARG A 186 -10.03 -24.50 7.43
C ARG A 186 -10.53 -25.57 6.42
N GLY A 187 -11.71 -25.44 5.82
CA GLY A 187 -12.40 -26.53 5.14
C GLY A 187 -12.95 -26.29 3.73
N THR A 188 -13.15 -25.06 3.26
CA THR A 188 -13.93 -24.84 2.02
C THR A 188 -13.29 -23.96 0.96
N VAL A 189 -12.31 -23.13 1.31
CA VAL A 189 -11.62 -22.26 0.36
C VAL A 189 -10.25 -22.89 0.02
N PRO A 190 -9.71 -22.73 -1.20
CA PRO A 190 -8.42 -23.32 -1.59
C PRO A 190 -7.33 -22.99 -0.57
N ARG A 191 -6.99 -23.98 0.28
CA ARG A 191 -5.96 -23.89 1.33
C ARG A 191 -4.66 -23.30 0.83
N LYS A 192 -4.28 -23.59 -0.42
CA LYS A 192 -3.07 -23.05 -1.05
C LYS A 192 -3.00 -21.52 -1.04
N PHE A 193 -4.13 -20.83 -1.03
CA PHE A 193 -4.18 -19.37 -1.07
C PHE A 193 -3.95 -18.70 0.29
N PHE A 194 -4.24 -19.39 1.40
CA PHE A 194 -4.14 -18.85 2.76
C PHE A 194 -3.05 -19.52 3.60
N ASP A 195 -2.77 -20.81 3.41
CA ASP A 195 -1.90 -21.58 4.30
C ASP A 195 -0.41 -21.52 3.90
N ILE A 196 -0.11 -21.22 2.64
CA ILE A 196 1.29 -21.18 2.16
C ILE A 196 1.93 -19.87 2.62
N ASP A 197 3.00 -19.98 3.39
CA ASP A 197 3.82 -18.83 3.76
C ASP A 197 4.71 -18.41 2.59
N TYR A 198 4.46 -17.20 2.07
CA TYR A 198 5.24 -16.57 1.01
C TYR A 198 6.22 -15.54 1.57
N SER A 199 6.43 -15.45 2.88
CA SER A 199 7.30 -14.46 3.53
C SER A 199 8.69 -14.38 2.90
N GLY A 200 9.35 -15.52 2.68
CA GLY A 200 10.68 -15.60 2.06
C GLY A 200 10.71 -15.05 0.63
N PRO A 201 9.97 -15.64 -0.32
CA PRO A 201 9.90 -15.15 -1.69
C PRO A 201 9.42 -13.69 -1.80
N ALA A 202 8.46 -13.29 -0.97
CA ALA A 202 7.93 -11.93 -0.96
C ALA A 202 8.96 -10.92 -0.46
N ALA A 203 9.69 -11.23 0.62
CA ALA A 203 10.74 -10.37 1.14
C ALA A 203 11.88 -10.20 0.12
N TYR A 204 12.26 -11.28 -0.57
CA TYR A 204 13.23 -11.23 -1.65
C TYR A 204 12.74 -10.36 -2.82
N ALA A 205 11.50 -10.58 -3.28
CA ALA A 205 10.90 -9.81 -4.37
C ALA A 205 10.74 -8.32 -4.00
N LEU A 206 10.35 -8.02 -2.77
CA LEU A 206 10.24 -6.66 -2.26
C LEU A 206 11.60 -5.98 -2.21
N GLY A 207 12.61 -6.65 -1.65
CA GLY A 207 14.00 -6.18 -1.64
C GLY A 207 14.51 -5.89 -3.06
N GLN A 208 14.29 -6.81 -3.99
CA GLN A 208 14.65 -6.63 -5.39
C GLN A 208 13.91 -5.44 -6.03
N SER A 209 12.60 -5.29 -5.76
CA SER A 209 11.80 -4.19 -6.30
C SER A 209 12.25 -2.82 -5.78
N ILE A 210 12.67 -2.72 -4.52
CA ILE A 210 13.22 -1.48 -3.92
C ILE A 210 14.52 -1.12 -4.62
N VAL A 211 15.43 -2.10 -4.76
CA VAL A 211 16.71 -1.91 -5.44
C VAL A 211 16.49 -1.49 -6.89
N SER A 212 15.63 -2.18 -7.64
CA SER A 212 15.31 -1.83 -9.03
C SER A 212 14.66 -0.45 -9.16
N SER A 213 13.71 -0.10 -8.28
CA SER A 213 13.04 1.21 -8.29
C SER A 213 14.03 2.34 -8.01
N PHE A 214 14.97 2.12 -7.10
CA PHE A 214 16.06 3.05 -6.83
C PHE A 214 16.94 3.28 -8.06
N PHE A 215 17.38 2.22 -8.75
CA PHE A 215 18.16 2.35 -9.99
C PHE A 215 17.39 3.08 -11.09
N LEU A 216 16.10 2.77 -11.26
CA LEU A 216 15.24 3.46 -12.24
C LEU A 216 15.08 4.95 -11.91
N SER A 217 14.95 5.30 -10.63
CA SER A 217 14.88 6.70 -10.19
C SER A 217 16.18 7.45 -10.48
N VAL A 218 17.34 6.85 -10.22
CA VAL A 218 18.65 7.45 -10.53
C VAL A 218 18.80 7.63 -12.04
N ALA A 219 18.46 6.61 -12.84
CA ALA A 219 18.51 6.70 -14.29
C ALA A 219 17.57 7.81 -14.83
N SER A 220 16.34 7.90 -14.31
CA SER A 220 15.39 8.94 -14.67
C SER A 220 15.91 10.35 -14.33
N MET A 221 16.55 10.51 -13.17
CA MET A 221 17.19 11.76 -12.77
C MET A 221 18.32 12.14 -13.74
N CYS A 222 19.19 11.20 -14.10
CA CYS A 222 20.27 11.43 -15.06
C CYS A 222 19.74 11.82 -16.46
N ILE A 223 18.69 11.15 -16.94
CA ILE A 223 18.08 11.48 -18.23
C ILE A 223 17.47 12.89 -18.20
N SER A 224 16.69 13.19 -17.15
CA SER A 224 16.07 14.52 -16.96
C SER A 224 17.12 15.62 -16.84
N TRP A 225 18.27 15.31 -16.25
CA TRP A 225 19.40 16.21 -16.16
C TRP A 225 20.02 16.50 -17.54
N ILE A 226 20.30 15.46 -18.33
CA ILE A 226 20.85 15.61 -19.68
C ILE A 226 19.89 16.43 -20.56
N THR A 227 18.60 16.12 -20.55
CA THR A 227 17.60 16.84 -21.35
C THR A 227 17.49 18.31 -20.95
N TYR A 228 17.53 18.61 -19.65
CA TYR A 228 17.55 19.99 -19.15
C TYR A 228 18.75 20.79 -19.68
N TRP A 229 19.95 20.22 -19.63
CA TRP A 229 21.15 20.91 -20.14
C TRP A 229 21.17 21.02 -21.66
N SER A 230 20.74 19.98 -22.38
CA SER A 230 20.56 20.08 -23.83
C SER A 230 19.61 21.22 -24.20
N TRP A 231 18.52 21.39 -23.45
CA TRP A 231 17.59 22.49 -23.65
C TRP A 231 18.23 23.87 -23.38
N ILE A 232 18.99 24.02 -22.29
CA ILE A 232 19.73 25.26 -22.01
C ILE A 232 20.75 25.57 -23.12
N LEU A 233 21.52 24.58 -23.56
CA LEU A 233 22.51 24.77 -24.63
C LEU A 233 21.85 25.20 -25.94
N LEU A 234 20.68 24.63 -26.27
CA LEU A 234 19.89 25.05 -27.43
C LEU A 234 19.40 26.51 -27.29
N LEU A 235 19.00 26.93 -26.09
CA LEU A 235 18.61 28.33 -25.83
C LEU A 235 19.79 29.29 -26.00
N VAL A 236 20.95 28.96 -25.42
CA VAL A 236 22.17 29.78 -25.53
C VAL A 236 22.64 29.85 -26.99
N TRP A 237 22.60 28.74 -27.71
CA TRP A 237 22.93 28.68 -29.13
C TRP A 237 22.00 29.56 -29.97
N ASN A 238 20.68 29.46 -29.76
CA ASN A 238 19.69 30.26 -30.47
C ASN A 238 19.83 31.75 -30.14
N TYR A 239 20.11 32.09 -28.87
CA TYR A 239 20.38 33.45 -28.45
C TYR A 239 21.63 34.02 -29.14
N HIS A 240 22.72 33.24 -29.20
CA HIS A 240 23.95 33.64 -29.87
C HIS A 240 23.75 33.84 -31.39
N LYS A 241 23.00 32.95 -32.03
CA LYS A 241 22.66 33.10 -33.45
C LYS A 241 21.87 34.38 -33.72
N HIS A 242 20.95 34.73 -32.82
CA HIS A 242 20.18 35.96 -32.93
C HIS A 242 21.05 37.21 -32.69
N SER A 243 21.95 37.16 -31.70
CA SER A 243 22.85 38.29 -31.40
C SER A 243 23.76 38.63 -32.57
N GLN A 244 24.34 37.62 -33.24
CA GLN A 244 25.17 37.84 -34.44
C GLN A 244 24.39 38.48 -35.59
N ALA A 245 23.12 38.08 -35.80
CA ALA A 245 22.28 38.66 -36.84
C ALA A 245 21.98 40.15 -36.58
N THR A 246 21.82 40.56 -35.33
CA THR A 246 21.67 41.97 -34.94
C THR A 246 22.97 42.77 -35.00
N GLU A 247 24.11 42.16 -34.70
CA GLU A 247 25.41 42.85 -34.65
C GLU A 247 25.92 43.24 -36.04
N ILE A 248 25.66 42.41 -37.06
CA ILE A 248 25.92 42.76 -38.47
C ILE A 248 25.18 44.05 -38.88
N ASN A 249 24.06 44.38 -38.23
CA ASN A 249 23.30 45.61 -38.47
C ASN A 249 23.73 46.79 -37.56
N ALA A 250 24.57 46.56 -36.54
CA ALA A 250 24.80 47.49 -35.43
C ALA A 250 26.28 47.85 -35.20
N THR A 251 27.10 47.87 -36.26
CA THR A 251 28.53 48.21 -36.27
C THR A 251 28.87 49.66 -35.86
N GLN A 252 28.47 50.08 -34.65
CA GLN A 252 28.96 51.34 -34.08
C GLN A 252 28.93 51.48 -32.53
N ASN A 253 28.96 50.42 -31.70
CA ASN A 253 29.12 50.61 -30.24
C ASN A 253 29.92 49.49 -29.55
N HIS A 254 31.09 49.86 -29.00
CA HIS A 254 32.20 48.98 -28.58
C HIS A 254 32.06 48.36 -27.17
N SER A 255 30.91 48.47 -26.49
CA SER A 255 30.73 48.06 -25.08
C SER A 255 30.04 46.70 -24.88
N VAL A 256 29.66 46.01 -25.96
CA VAL A 256 28.84 44.79 -25.91
C VAL A 256 29.66 43.51 -25.67
N ASP A 257 30.94 43.47 -26.07
CA ASP A 257 31.76 42.26 -26.03
C ASP A 257 32.06 41.72 -24.62
N GLN A 258 32.18 42.59 -23.62
CA GLN A 258 32.65 42.18 -22.29
C GLN A 258 31.62 41.37 -21.48
N ARG A 259 30.33 41.47 -21.83
CA ARG A 259 29.24 40.72 -21.17
C ARG A 259 29.08 39.30 -21.74
N ALA A 260 29.47 39.09 -22.99
CA ALA A 260 29.36 37.78 -23.66
C ALA A 260 30.36 36.78 -23.09
N ASP A 261 31.59 37.22 -22.78
CA ASP A 261 32.61 36.33 -22.21
C ASP A 261 32.30 35.93 -20.76
N LEU A 262 31.77 36.85 -19.95
CA LEU A 262 31.43 36.54 -18.55
C LEU A 262 30.29 35.51 -18.44
N ALA A 263 29.32 35.57 -19.35
CA ALA A 263 28.26 34.57 -19.45
C ALA A 263 28.80 33.20 -19.88
N ARG A 264 29.76 33.15 -20.81
CA ARG A 264 30.40 31.89 -21.24
C ARG A 264 31.19 31.25 -20.10
N THR A 265 31.97 32.03 -19.36
CA THR A 265 32.77 31.50 -18.23
C THR A 265 31.88 30.98 -17.10
N LEU A 266 30.76 31.66 -16.79
CA LEU A 266 29.79 31.21 -15.78
C LEU A 266 29.11 29.89 -16.17
N VAL A 267 28.73 29.71 -17.44
CA VAL A 267 28.13 28.47 -17.93
C VAL A 267 29.12 27.29 -17.85
N VAL A 268 30.39 27.51 -18.16
CA VAL A 268 31.43 26.48 -18.04
C VAL A 268 31.71 26.13 -16.58
N PHE A 269 31.76 27.12 -15.69
CA PHE A 269 32.00 26.89 -14.27
C PHE A 269 30.84 26.13 -13.59
N LEU A 270 29.59 26.51 -13.90
CA LEU A 270 28.40 25.84 -13.39
C LEU A 270 28.30 24.39 -13.89
N SER A 271 28.65 24.12 -15.15
CA SER A 271 28.61 22.76 -15.69
C SER A 271 29.66 21.84 -15.05
N LEU A 272 30.89 22.32 -14.80
CA LEU A 272 31.94 21.55 -14.11
C LEU A 272 31.60 21.27 -12.64
N SER A 273 31.11 22.27 -11.91
CA SER A 273 30.73 22.10 -10.50
C SER A 273 29.64 21.03 -10.32
N MET A 274 28.74 20.92 -11.30
CA MET A 274 27.61 20.01 -11.26
C MET A 274 27.98 18.57 -11.64
N ILE A 275 28.97 18.37 -12.53
CA ILE A 275 29.55 17.03 -12.79
C ILE A 275 30.19 16.46 -11.52
N HIS A 276 30.83 17.30 -10.72
CA HIS A 276 31.39 16.89 -9.42
C HIS A 276 30.31 16.52 -8.39
N ILE A 277 29.20 17.26 -8.33
CA ILE A 277 28.08 16.92 -7.44
C ILE A 277 27.41 15.61 -7.87
N GLY A 278 27.21 15.41 -9.18
CA GLY A 278 26.64 14.17 -9.72
C GLY A 278 27.51 12.94 -9.45
N SER A 279 28.83 13.06 -9.58
CA SER A 279 29.78 11.96 -9.30
C SER A 279 29.91 11.65 -7.81
N LEU A 280 29.85 12.65 -6.93
CA LEU A 280 29.79 12.44 -5.47
C LEU A 280 28.49 11.74 -5.06
N LEU A 281 27.34 12.13 -5.63
CA LEU A 281 26.07 11.42 -5.42
C LEU A 281 26.18 9.97 -5.88
N LEU A 282 26.73 9.70 -7.06
CA LEU A 282 26.89 8.34 -7.58
C LEU A 282 27.77 7.47 -6.66
N LEU A 283 28.84 8.03 -6.08
CA LEU A 283 29.70 7.34 -5.11
C LEU A 283 28.97 7.03 -3.79
N VAL A 284 28.20 7.98 -3.27
CA VAL A 284 27.37 7.78 -2.06
C VAL A 284 26.28 6.74 -2.31
N LEU A 285 25.72 6.70 -3.53
CA LEU A 285 24.67 5.75 -3.91
C LEU A 285 25.21 4.33 -4.19
N LEU A 286 26.47 4.19 -4.61
CA LEU A 286 27.15 2.90 -4.76
C LEU A 286 27.69 2.34 -3.44
N TRP A 287 27.87 3.18 -2.42
CA TRP A 287 28.41 2.79 -1.11
C TRP A 287 27.67 1.60 -0.44
N PRO A 288 26.32 1.53 -0.43
CA PRO A 288 25.62 0.40 0.16
C PRO A 288 25.85 -0.90 -0.61
N LEU A 289 25.94 -0.85 -1.94
CA LEU A 289 26.21 -2.02 -2.80
C LEU A 289 27.62 -2.55 -2.59
N ILE A 290 28.61 -1.66 -2.47
CA ILE A 290 29.99 -2.00 -2.11
C ILE A 290 30.00 -2.67 -0.72
N ARG A 291 29.28 -2.11 0.25
CA ARG A 291 29.20 -2.65 1.62
C ARG A 291 28.49 -4.01 1.66
N TRP A 292 27.43 -4.21 0.88
CA TRP A 292 26.67 -5.46 0.85
C TRP A 292 27.40 -6.57 0.08
N GLY A 293 28.03 -6.24 -1.05
CA GLY A 293 28.87 -7.18 -1.81
C GLY A 293 30.08 -7.66 -1.01
N LEU A 294 30.73 -6.76 -0.27
CA LEU A 294 31.84 -7.12 0.63
C LEU A 294 31.35 -7.93 1.84
N GLY A 295 30.21 -7.56 2.44
CA GLY A 295 29.70 -8.22 3.65
C GLY A 295 29.11 -9.62 3.43
N GLY A 296 28.48 -9.87 2.27
CA GLY A 296 27.92 -11.17 1.92
C GLY A 296 28.99 -12.21 1.56
N GLY A 297 30.02 -11.80 0.81
CA GLY A 297 31.15 -12.67 0.46
C GLY A 297 32.01 -13.07 1.66
N LEU A 298 32.25 -12.14 2.59
CA LEU A 298 33.02 -12.41 3.81
C LEU A 298 32.32 -13.37 4.77
N ARG A 299 30.98 -13.34 4.88
CA ARG A 299 30.24 -14.30 5.72
C ARG A 299 30.17 -15.69 5.10
N ALA A 300 30.16 -15.81 3.77
CA ALA A 300 30.26 -17.09 3.09
C ALA A 300 31.65 -17.72 3.20
N LEU A 301 32.71 -16.91 3.30
CA LEU A 301 34.10 -17.37 3.48
C LEU A 301 34.48 -17.73 4.92
N TRP A 302 33.73 -17.26 5.92
CA TRP A 302 33.98 -17.56 7.35
C TRP A 302 32.99 -18.55 7.96
N GLY A 303 32.01 -19.02 7.18
CA GLY A 303 30.99 -19.99 7.61
C GLY A 303 31.14 -21.39 7.01
N ALA A 304 32.29 -21.72 6.43
CA ALA A 304 32.65 -23.04 5.90
C ALA A 304 33.87 -23.60 6.62
#